data_AF-A0A973BB68-F1
#
_entry.id   AF-A0A973BB68-F1
#
_cell.length_a   1.000
_cell.length_b   1.000
_cell.length_c   1.000
_cell.angle_alpha   90.00
_cell.angle_beta   90.00
_cell.angle_gamma   90.00
#
_symmetry.space_group_name_H-M   'P 1'
#
loop_
_entity.id
_entity.type
_entity.pdbx_description
1 polymer ?
#
loop_
_entity_poly.entity_id
_entity_poly.type
_entity_poly.pdbx_seq_one_letter_code
_entity_poly.pdbx_strand_id
1 'polypeptide(L)' 'GIRFQNIAANDAVISSKINAMIADGWELAFVAPGVESEAGKGDGKGIFITRYIFRK' A
#
# COMPACT_ATOMS: atom_id res chain seq x y z
N GLY A 1 1.56 8.73 2.27
CA GLY A 1 0.17 8.78 1.77
C GLY A 1 0.17 8.74 0.26
N ILE A 2 -0.86 8.14 -0.34
CA ILE A 2 -1.07 8.10 -1.79
C ILE A 2 -1.40 9.53 -2.27
N ARG A 3 -0.75 9.99 -3.34
CA ARG A 3 -1.05 11.30 -3.96
C ARG A 3 -2.26 11.16 -4.88
N PHE A 4 -3.46 11.41 -4.39
CA PHE A 4 -4.71 11.20 -5.15
C PHE A 4 -4.78 11.94 -6.50
N GLN A 5 -4.08 13.06 -6.63
CA GLN A 5 -4.01 13.84 -7.87
C GLN A 5 -3.03 13.27 -8.91
N ASN A 6 -2.16 12.33 -8.53
CA ASN A 6 -1.14 11.79 -9.41
C ASN A 6 -0.96 10.28 -9.20
N ILE A 7 -1.93 9.53 -9.74
CA ILE A 7 -1.98 8.06 -9.68
C ILE A 7 -0.75 7.45 -10.35
N ALA A 8 -0.30 7.99 -11.49
CA ALA A 8 0.89 7.51 -12.20
C ALA A 8 2.16 7.59 -11.34
N ALA A 9 2.35 8.68 -10.59
CA ALA A 9 3.48 8.79 -9.68
C ALA A 9 3.39 7.83 -8.49
N ASN A 10 2.19 7.47 -8.04
CA ASN A 10 2.02 6.46 -6.99
C ASN A 10 2.33 5.06 -7.53
N ASP A 11 1.87 4.74 -8.73
CA ASP A 11 2.12 3.47 -9.41
C ASP A 11 3.63 3.24 -9.61
N ALA A 12 4.34 4.26 -10.08
CA ALA A 12 5.79 4.21 -10.23
C ALA A 12 6.51 3.93 -8.90
N VAL A 13 6.10 4.58 -7.80
CA VAL A 13 6.72 4.41 -6.48
C VAL A 13 6.44 3.02 -5.89
N ILE A 14 5.20 2.53 -6.03
CA ILE A 14 4.81 1.20 -5.55
C ILE A 14 5.55 0.12 -6.33
N SER A 15 5.55 0.20 -7.66
CA SER A 15 6.26 -0.73 -8.55
C SER A 15 7.76 -0.75 -8.27
N SER A 16 8.39 0.41 -8.08
CA SER A 16 9.81 0.50 -7.72
C SER A 16 10.12 -0.21 -6.41
N LYS A 17 9.28 -0.06 -5.38
CA LYS A 17 9.44 -0.74 -4.09
C LYS A 17 9.29 -2.26 -4.21
N ILE A 18 8.28 -2.74 -4.95
CA ILE A 18 8.07 -4.18 -5.15
C ILE A 18 9.28 -4.79 -5.86
N ASN A 19 9.75 -4.15 -6.94
CA ASN A 19 10.91 -4.63 -7.70
C ASN A 19 12.18 -4.66 -6.85
N ALA A 20 12.39 -3.67 -5.99
CA ALA A 20 13.52 -3.66 -5.05
C ALA A 20 13.46 -4.85 -4.08
N MET A 21 12.29 -5.13 -3.49
CA MET A 21 12.12 -6.29 -2.59
C MET A 21 12.39 -7.62 -3.30
N ILE A 22 11.94 -7.75 -4.56
CA ILE A 22 12.21 -8.93 -5.39
C ILE A 22 13.71 -9.07 -5.68
N ALA A 23 14.39 -7.97 -6.03
CA ALA A 23 15.84 -7.97 -6.27
C ALA A 23 16.64 -8.35 -5.01
N ASP A 24 16.13 -8.00 -3.82
CA ASP A 24 16.69 -8.39 -2.52
C ASP A 24 16.38 -9.84 -2.11
N GLY A 25 15.75 -10.60 -3.01
CA GLY A 25 15.44 -12.03 -2.86
C GLY A 25 14.17 -12.33 -2.07
N TRP A 26 13.29 -11.34 -1.88
CA TRP A 26 11.99 -11.56 -1.25
C TRP A 26 10.92 -11.93 -2.28
N GLU A 27 10.06 -12.88 -1.92
CA GLU A 27 8.89 -13.25 -2.70
C GLU A 27 7.66 -12.49 -2.19
N LEU A 28 6.90 -11.85 -3.09
CA LEU A 28 5.58 -11.31 -2.75
C LEU A 28 4.60 -12.46 -2.54
N ALA A 29 4.27 -12.76 -1.29
CA ALA A 29 3.45 -13.91 -0.93
C ALA A 29 1.95 -13.60 -0.98
N PHE A 30 1.54 -12.42 -0.49
CA PHE A 30 0.12 -12.04 -0.43
C PHE A 30 -0.09 -10.54 -0.64
N VAL A 31 -1.23 -10.20 -1.23
CA VAL A 31 -1.75 -8.82 -1.29
C VAL A 31 -3.10 -8.79 -0.58
N ALA A 32 -3.20 -8.00 0.48
CA ALA A 32 -4.38 -7.92 1.32
C ALA A 32 -4.93 -6.48 1.35
N PRO A 33 -6.11 -6.21 0.76
CA PRO A 33 -6.79 -4.94 0.92
C PRO A 33 -7.40 -4.83 2.32
N GLY A 34 -7.58 -3.60 2.80
CA GLY A 34 -8.22 -3.29 4.07
C GLY A 34 -8.83 -1.91 4.06
N VAL A 35 -9.92 -1.76 4.82
CA VAL A 35 -10.59 -0.49 5.05
C VAL A 35 -10.75 -0.32 6.54
N GLU A 36 -10.43 0.87 7.03
CA GLU A 36 -10.79 1.34 8.34
C GLU A 36 -11.88 2.41 8.15
N SER A 37 -13.00 2.22 8.85
CA SER A 37 -14.15 3.12 8.78
C SER A 37 -14.05 4.12 9.92
N GLU A 38 -14.45 5.36 9.66
CA GLU A 38 -14.45 6.46 10.64
C GLU A 38 -15.07 5.99 11.98
N ALA A 39 -14.24 5.94 13.02
CA ALA A 39 -14.53 5.22 14.26
C ALA A 39 -14.99 6.13 15.42
N GLY A 40 -15.44 7.36 15.14
CA GLY A 40 -16.16 8.19 16.12
C GLY A 40 -15.67 9.63 16.23
N LYS A 41 -16.31 10.39 17.14
CA LYS A 41 -16.12 11.84 17.32
C LYS A 41 -14.64 12.22 17.49
N GLY A 42 -14.03 12.72 16.41
CA GLY A 42 -12.64 13.17 16.36
C GLY A 42 -11.86 12.58 15.20
N ASP A 43 -12.31 11.43 14.68
CA ASP A 43 -11.92 10.92 13.38
C ASP A 43 -12.95 11.39 12.34
N GLY A 44 -12.51 11.76 11.15
CA GLY A 44 -13.38 12.29 10.09
C GLY A 44 -13.09 11.69 8.73
N LYS A 45 -12.22 10.68 8.68
CA LYS A 45 -11.73 10.10 7.42
C LYS A 45 -11.44 8.62 7.59
N GLY A 46 -12.18 7.77 6.87
CA GLY A 46 -11.82 6.36 6.72
C GLY A 46 -10.50 6.19 5.95
N ILE A 47 -9.77 5.13 6.28
CA ILE A 47 -8.48 4.81 5.67
C ILE A 47 -8.64 3.59 4.75
N PHE A 48 -8.22 3.73 3.49
CA PHE A 48 -8.02 2.61 2.57
C PHE A 48 -6.55 2.21 2.57
N ILE A 49 -6.27 0.93 2.81
CA ILE A 49 -4.93 0.36 2.85
C ILE A 49 -4.86 -0.88 1.94
N THR A 50 -3.75 -1.04 1.26
CA THR A 50 -3.36 -2.30 0.61
C THR A 50 -2.03 -2.74 1.20
N ARG A 51 -1.98 -3.93 1.79
CA ARG A 51 -0.75 -4.51 2.34
C ARG A 51 -0.15 -5.50 1.35
N TYR A 52 1.14 -5.34 1.07
CA TYR A 52 1.96 -6.27 0.31
C TYR A 52 2.83 -7.04 1.29
N ILE A 53 2.61 -8.35 1.42
CA ILE A 53 3.28 -9.20 2.39
C ILE A 53 4.34 -10.01 1.64
N PHE A 54 5.60 -9.80 2.02
CA PHE A 54 6.75 -10.49 1.45
C PHE A 54 7.25 -11.60 2.38
N ARG A 55 7.80 -12.66 1.80
CA ARG A 55 8.44 -13.80 2.48
C ARG A 55 9.85 -13.99 1.93
N LYS A 56 10.78 -14.42 2.77
CA LYS A 56 12.15 -14.80 2.37
C LYS A 56 12.37 -16.28 2.61
#